data_AF-A0AA43M132-F1
#
_entry.id   AF-A0AA43M132-F1
#
_cell.length_a   1.000
_cell.length_b   1.000
_cell.length_c   1.000
_cell.angle_alpha   90.00
_cell.angle_beta   90.00
_cell.angle_gamma   90.00
#
_symmetry.space_group_name_H-M   'P 1'
#
loop_
_entity.id
_entity.type
_entity.pdbx_description
1 polymer ?
#
loop_
_entity_poly.entity_id
_entity_poly.type
_entity_poly.pdbx_seq_one_letter_code
_entity_poly.pdbx_strand_id
1 'polypeptide(L)'
;MLFQDHDFEHLVEIVYRRFREIKVVPPTPDRIERLIRAAIRTYEEQFFQATLGKMPTSSLSKLDSLVERIAFLDEEQGGSSSDEGLLSFQELKSDPGKPGVESVLREVSKLRTIRNLELPDDLFRDIPLKVLTKYRQRTATEDLRELRRHPDPIRYTLLAAFFRLRSMEITDNLIELLIQIVHRIGVRAERKVEKEILNDLRKVSNKYGILFNMAQSAINNPDGVIRDVIFPVVNEQTLRDLIKEFKHTGPAYREKIHTIIRASYGSQPEILQYDIPMAEIIRDFGRYFHVLFLLVIYGEIFTTLIGNVS
;
A
#
# COMPACT_ATOMS: atom_id res chain seq x y z
N MET A 1 -34.10 -22.77 -13.49
CA MET A 1 -33.21 -23.88 -13.08
C MET A 1 -31.88 -23.90 -13.82
N LEU A 2 -31.80 -23.53 -15.10
CA LEU A 2 -30.52 -23.32 -15.85
C LEU A 2 -29.65 -22.15 -15.33
N PHE A 3 -30.09 -21.47 -14.29
CA PHE A 3 -29.62 -20.13 -13.94
C PHE A 3 -28.34 -20.15 -13.09
N GLN A 4 -28.01 -21.29 -12.47
CA GLN A 4 -26.98 -21.35 -11.41
C GLN A 4 -25.70 -22.07 -11.82
N ASP A 5 -25.73 -22.89 -12.88
CA ASP A 5 -24.55 -23.62 -13.33
C ASP A 5 -24.61 -23.93 -14.82
N HIS A 6 -23.59 -23.51 -15.56
CA HIS A 6 -23.35 -23.93 -16.95
C HIS A 6 -22.53 -25.23 -17.01
N ASP A 7 -22.34 -25.89 -15.86
CA ASP A 7 -21.69 -27.19 -15.80
C ASP A 7 -22.56 -28.25 -16.47
N PHE A 8 -22.05 -28.78 -17.57
CA PHE A 8 -22.76 -29.75 -18.41
C PHE A 8 -23.08 -31.03 -17.63
N GLU A 9 -22.18 -31.53 -16.80
CA GLU A 9 -22.37 -32.77 -16.05
C GLU A 9 -23.49 -32.61 -15.01
N HIS A 10 -23.48 -31.49 -14.29
CA HIS A 10 -24.52 -31.16 -13.33
C HIS A 10 -25.89 -30.96 -14.00
N LEU A 11 -25.93 -30.32 -15.18
CA LEU A 11 -27.16 -30.17 -15.96
C LEU A 11 -27.72 -31.50 -16.45
N VAL A 12 -26.85 -32.43 -16.86
CA VAL A 12 -27.24 -33.80 -17.21
C VAL A 12 -27.90 -34.48 -16.01
N GLU A 13 -27.29 -34.39 -14.83
CA GLU A 13 -27.84 -34.98 -13.60
C GLU A 13 -29.21 -34.39 -13.25
N ILE A 14 -29.37 -33.06 -13.32
CA ILE A 14 -30.65 -32.37 -13.07
C ILE A 14 -31.72 -32.84 -14.05
N VAL A 15 -31.39 -32.95 -15.34
CA VAL A 15 -32.35 -33.38 -16.37
C VAL A 15 -32.80 -34.82 -16.11
N TYR A 16 -31.88 -35.74 -15.82
CA TYR A 16 -32.24 -37.12 -15.48
C TYR A 16 -33.05 -37.21 -14.19
N ARG A 17 -32.69 -36.44 -13.16
CA ARG A 17 -33.46 -36.34 -11.91
C ARG A 17 -34.88 -35.86 -12.19
N ARG A 18 -35.04 -34.84 -13.03
CA ARG A 18 -36.35 -34.33 -13.43
C ARG A 18 -37.19 -35.36 -14.17
N PHE A 19 -36.62 -36.10 -15.12
CA PHE A 19 -37.30 -37.20 -15.81
C PHE A 19 -37.77 -38.30 -14.83
N ARG A 20 -36.95 -38.63 -13.82
CA ARG A 20 -37.33 -39.58 -12.75
C ARG A 20 -38.47 -39.07 -11.89
N GLU A 21 -38.44 -37.79 -11.47
CA GLU A 21 -39.50 -37.16 -10.68
C GLU A 21 -40.85 -37.17 -11.39
N ILE A 22 -40.86 -36.82 -12.69
CA ILE A 22 -42.08 -36.81 -13.51
C ILE A 22 -42.46 -38.20 -14.04
N LYS A 23 -41.70 -39.26 -13.68
CA LYS A 23 -41.90 -40.66 -14.09
C LYS A 23 -41.98 -40.86 -15.61
N VAL A 24 -41.16 -40.13 -16.37
CA VAL A 24 -41.06 -40.23 -17.83
C VAL A 24 -39.75 -40.91 -18.22
N VAL A 25 -39.80 -41.81 -19.20
CA VAL A 25 -38.59 -42.43 -19.76
C VAL A 25 -37.76 -41.36 -20.47
N PRO A 26 -36.48 -41.18 -20.10
CA PRO A 26 -35.63 -40.18 -20.73
C PRO A 26 -35.40 -40.50 -22.22
N PRO A 27 -35.23 -39.49 -23.09
CA PRO A 27 -34.74 -39.68 -24.46
C PRO A 27 -33.35 -40.34 -24.49
N THR A 28 -32.87 -40.66 -25.70
CA THR A 28 -31.49 -41.18 -25.86
C THR A 28 -30.46 -40.19 -25.27
N PRO A 29 -29.36 -40.69 -24.68
CA PRO A 29 -28.32 -39.83 -24.08
C PRO A 29 -27.83 -38.73 -25.03
N ASP A 30 -27.58 -39.06 -26.30
CA ASP A 30 -27.16 -38.10 -27.33
C ASP A 30 -28.18 -36.98 -27.55
N ARG A 31 -29.48 -37.30 -27.47
CA ARG A 31 -30.55 -36.31 -27.62
C ARG A 31 -30.60 -35.38 -26.41
N ILE A 32 -30.40 -35.91 -25.21
CA ILE A 32 -30.33 -35.11 -23.97
C ILE A 32 -29.14 -34.16 -24.04
N GLU A 33 -27.96 -34.66 -24.41
CA GLU A 33 -26.77 -33.83 -24.58
C GLU A 33 -27.00 -32.69 -25.57
N ARG A 34 -27.56 -32.99 -26.75
CA ARG A 34 -27.88 -31.97 -27.75
C ARG A 34 -28.85 -30.92 -27.24
N LEU A 35 -29.89 -31.33 -26.51
CA LEU A 35 -30.87 -30.41 -25.93
C LEU A 35 -30.24 -29.52 -24.86
N ILE A 36 -29.39 -30.07 -23.99
CA ILE A 36 -28.66 -29.31 -22.96
C ILE A 36 -27.74 -28.30 -23.63
N ARG A 37 -26.93 -28.70 -24.62
CA ARG A 37 -26.03 -27.79 -25.34
C ARG A 37 -26.80 -26.68 -26.06
N ALA A 38 -27.94 -27.00 -26.68
CA ALA A 38 -28.80 -26.01 -27.32
C ALA A 38 -29.41 -25.03 -26.31
N ALA A 39 -29.84 -25.52 -25.15
CA ALA A 39 -30.37 -24.68 -24.07
C ALA A 39 -29.29 -23.75 -23.48
N ILE A 40 -28.08 -24.25 -23.24
CA ILE A 40 -26.94 -23.43 -22.80
C ILE A 40 -26.65 -22.34 -23.82
N ARG A 41 -26.53 -22.71 -25.10
CA ARG A 41 -26.26 -21.73 -26.16
C ARG A 41 -27.34 -20.66 -26.24
N THR A 42 -28.61 -21.05 -26.20
CA THR A 42 -29.74 -20.12 -26.24
C THR A 42 -29.72 -19.17 -25.04
N TYR A 43 -29.40 -19.69 -23.85
CA TYR A 43 -29.24 -18.88 -22.65
C TYR A 43 -28.06 -17.91 -22.77
N GLU A 44 -26.89 -18.36 -23.22
CA GLU A 44 -25.72 -17.49 -23.41
C GLU A 44 -26.00 -16.38 -24.43
N GLU A 45 -26.67 -16.69 -25.55
CA GLU A 45 -27.09 -15.70 -26.54
C GLU A 45 -28.05 -14.66 -25.92
N GLN A 46 -29.07 -15.10 -25.17
CA GLN A 46 -30.00 -14.19 -24.48
C GLN A 46 -29.30 -13.34 -23.41
N PHE A 47 -28.40 -13.93 -22.65
CA PHE A 47 -27.62 -13.28 -21.60
C PHE A 47 -26.74 -12.17 -22.17
N PHE A 48 -26.01 -12.44 -23.25
CA PHE A 48 -25.17 -11.46 -23.92
C PHE A 48 -25.98 -10.30 -24.50
N GLN A 49 -27.12 -10.61 -25.15
CA GLN A 49 -28.01 -9.58 -25.68
C GLN A 49 -28.66 -8.73 -24.58
N ALA A 50 -29.12 -9.36 -23.50
CA ALA A 50 -29.71 -8.64 -22.37
C ALA A 50 -28.69 -7.75 -21.66
N THR A 51 -27.44 -8.20 -21.52
CA THR A 51 -26.36 -7.39 -20.93
C THR A 51 -26.05 -6.19 -21.80
N LEU A 52 -25.93 -6.39 -23.13
CA LEU A 52 -25.74 -5.30 -24.08
C LEU A 52 -26.88 -4.27 -24.01
N GLY A 53 -28.13 -4.73 -23.97
CA GLY A 53 -29.30 -3.86 -23.88
C GLY A 53 -29.40 -3.04 -22.59
N LYS A 54 -28.71 -3.46 -21.51
CA LYS A 54 -28.63 -2.72 -20.24
C LYS A 54 -27.49 -1.69 -20.19
N MET A 55 -26.55 -1.73 -21.13
CA MET A 55 -25.39 -0.84 -21.13
C MET A 55 -25.71 0.51 -21.79
N PRO A 56 -25.45 1.64 -21.11
CA PRO A 56 -25.53 2.96 -21.72
C PRO A 56 -24.54 3.10 -22.89
N THR A 57 -24.93 3.85 -23.92
CA THR A 57 -24.04 4.15 -25.05
C THR A 57 -22.75 4.85 -24.62
N SER A 58 -22.79 5.67 -23.57
CA SER A 58 -21.60 6.28 -22.97
C SER A 58 -20.59 5.24 -22.47
N SER A 59 -21.06 4.22 -21.75
CA SER A 59 -20.22 3.14 -21.22
C SER A 59 -19.63 2.29 -22.36
N LEU A 60 -20.40 2.03 -23.42
CA LEU A 60 -19.91 1.33 -24.61
C LEU A 60 -18.79 2.11 -25.30
N SER A 61 -18.99 3.41 -25.55
CA SER A 61 -17.95 4.26 -26.17
C SER A 61 -16.69 4.36 -25.30
N LYS A 62 -16.83 4.40 -23.98
CA LYS A 62 -15.71 4.39 -23.04
C LYS A 62 -14.95 3.06 -23.04
N LEU A 63 -15.67 1.95 -23.12
CA LEU A 63 -15.08 0.62 -23.29
C LEU A 63 -14.29 0.54 -24.61
N ASP A 64 -14.88 0.96 -25.72
CA ASP A 64 -14.20 0.96 -27.02
C ASP A 64 -12.95 1.85 -26.99
N SER A 65 -13.06 3.06 -26.45
CA SER A 65 -11.92 3.98 -26.30
C SER A 65 -10.80 3.38 -25.43
N LEU A 66 -11.15 2.69 -24.34
CA LEU A 66 -10.18 2.01 -23.48
C LEU A 66 -9.49 0.87 -24.23
N VAL A 67 -10.26 0.04 -24.93
CA VAL A 67 -9.76 -1.10 -25.71
C VAL A 67 -8.84 -0.63 -26.85
N GLU A 68 -9.21 0.42 -27.56
CA GLU A 68 -8.37 1.01 -28.62
C GLU A 68 -7.08 1.59 -28.06
N ARG A 69 -7.16 2.34 -26.95
CA ARG A 69 -5.99 2.90 -26.26
C ARG A 69 -5.02 1.81 -25.79
N ILE A 70 -5.54 0.70 -25.26
CA ILE A 70 -4.70 -0.42 -24.83
C ILE A 70 -4.11 -1.17 -26.04
N ALA A 71 -4.90 -1.39 -27.10
CA ALA A 71 -4.40 -2.05 -28.30
C ALA A 71 -3.25 -1.27 -28.94
N PHE A 72 -3.35 0.06 -28.97
CA PHE A 72 -2.27 0.94 -29.45
C PHE A 72 -0.97 0.77 -28.63
N LEU A 73 -1.07 0.65 -27.30
CA LEU A 73 0.08 0.40 -26.42
C LEU A 73 0.73 -0.96 -26.71
N ASP A 74 -0.08 -2.01 -26.85
CA ASP A 74 0.42 -3.37 -27.07
C ASP A 74 1.06 -3.53 -28.47
N GLU A 75 0.65 -2.74 -29.47
CA GLU A 75 1.20 -2.76 -30.83
C GLU A 75 2.48 -1.92 -30.98
N GLU A 76 2.56 -0.75 -30.34
CA GLU A 76 3.70 0.17 -30.50
C GLU A 76 4.84 -0.04 -29.48
N GLN A 77 4.63 -0.76 -28.37
CA GLN A 77 5.61 -0.83 -27.28
C GLN A 77 5.90 -2.25 -26.78
N GLY A 78 7.04 -2.80 -27.23
CA GLY A 78 7.78 -3.85 -26.53
C GLY A 78 8.54 -3.35 -25.28
N GLY A 79 8.04 -2.34 -24.56
CA GLY A 79 8.75 -1.74 -23.42
C GLY A 79 8.00 -0.57 -22.79
N SER A 80 7.94 -0.57 -21.46
CA SER A 80 7.16 0.34 -20.60
C SER A 80 7.07 1.81 -21.08
N SER A 81 5.85 2.29 -21.35
CA SER A 81 5.57 3.72 -21.42
C SER A 81 5.76 4.35 -20.05
N SER A 82 6.67 5.32 -19.97
CA SER A 82 6.86 6.24 -18.84
C SER A 82 5.76 7.31 -18.74
N ASP A 83 4.57 7.05 -19.28
CA ASP A 83 3.43 7.96 -19.19
C ASP A 83 2.52 7.49 -18.04
N GLU A 84 2.51 8.23 -16.94
CA GLU A 84 1.91 7.88 -15.64
C GLU A 84 0.40 7.57 -15.66
N GLY A 85 -0.26 7.68 -16.82
CA GLY A 85 -1.70 7.45 -16.99
C GLY A 85 -2.08 6.37 -18.02
N LEU A 86 -1.13 5.72 -18.70
CA LEU A 86 -1.39 4.67 -19.69
C LEU A 86 -1.19 3.29 -19.04
N LEU A 87 -2.27 2.50 -18.93
CA LEU A 87 -2.23 1.16 -18.35
C LEU A 87 -2.42 0.12 -19.45
N SER A 88 -1.52 -0.86 -19.55
CA SER A 88 -1.68 -1.99 -20.48
C SER A 88 -2.77 -2.97 -19.99
N PHE A 89 -3.21 -3.88 -20.86
CA PHE A 89 -4.17 -4.90 -20.43
C PHE A 89 -3.57 -5.83 -19.38
N GLN A 90 -2.27 -6.13 -19.49
CA GLN A 90 -1.55 -6.95 -18.52
C GLN A 90 -1.45 -6.27 -17.16
N GLU A 91 -1.25 -4.95 -17.12
CA GLU A 91 -1.24 -4.18 -15.88
C GLU A 91 -2.61 -4.15 -15.21
N LEU A 92 -3.70 -4.03 -15.99
CA LEU A 92 -5.06 -4.13 -15.45
C LEU A 92 -5.36 -5.53 -14.89
N LYS A 93 -4.76 -6.58 -15.45
CA LYS A 93 -4.85 -7.97 -14.96
C LYS A 93 -3.96 -8.24 -13.75
N SER A 94 -2.84 -7.54 -13.59
CA SER A 94 -1.84 -7.85 -12.57
C SER A 94 -2.24 -7.40 -11.17
N ASP A 95 -1.92 -8.20 -10.18
CA ASP A 95 -2.08 -7.88 -8.76
C ASP A 95 -1.06 -6.84 -8.27
N PRO A 96 -1.30 -6.19 -7.12
CA PRO A 96 -0.38 -5.21 -6.59
C PRO A 96 1.02 -5.78 -6.35
N GLY A 97 2.02 -4.91 -6.49
CA GLY A 97 3.41 -5.22 -6.18
C GLY A 97 3.69 -5.18 -4.68
N LYS A 98 4.96 -4.92 -4.34
CA LYS A 98 5.38 -4.84 -2.93
C LYS A 98 4.63 -3.70 -2.19
N PRO A 99 4.28 -3.89 -0.90
CA PRO A 99 3.60 -2.87 -0.11
C PRO A 99 4.41 -1.58 -0.03
N GLY A 100 3.81 -0.50 -0.53
CA GLY A 100 4.41 0.83 -0.61
C GLY A 100 3.50 1.82 -1.32
N VAL A 101 3.85 3.10 -1.21
CA VAL A 101 3.06 4.20 -1.79
C VAL A 101 2.90 4.03 -3.31
N GLU A 102 3.95 3.58 -4.01
CA GLU A 102 3.89 3.34 -5.46
C GLU A 102 2.84 2.27 -5.82
N SER A 103 2.80 1.14 -5.09
CA SER A 103 1.81 0.09 -5.35
C SER A 103 0.38 0.58 -5.09
N VAL A 104 0.17 1.40 -4.06
CA VAL A 104 -1.14 2.02 -3.79
C VAL A 104 -1.54 2.95 -4.92
N LEU A 105 -0.64 3.83 -5.38
CA LEU A 105 -0.93 4.75 -6.48
C LEU A 105 -1.24 4.01 -7.77
N ARG A 106 -0.50 2.93 -8.09
CA ARG A 106 -0.80 2.09 -9.26
C ARG A 106 -2.18 1.44 -9.16
N GLU A 107 -2.53 0.82 -8.03
CA GLU A 107 -3.86 0.21 -7.85
C GLU A 107 -4.98 1.27 -7.91
N VAL A 108 -4.77 2.47 -7.36
CA VAL A 108 -5.72 3.59 -7.50
C VAL A 108 -5.89 4.01 -8.96
N SER A 109 -4.82 4.07 -9.74
CA SER A 109 -4.90 4.37 -11.18
C SER A 109 -5.68 3.30 -11.95
N LYS A 110 -5.48 2.01 -11.63
CA LYS A 110 -6.28 0.90 -12.20
C LYS A 110 -7.75 1.05 -11.85
N LEU A 111 -8.06 1.28 -10.58
CA LEU A 111 -9.44 1.43 -10.11
C LEU A 111 -10.14 2.64 -10.74
N ARG A 112 -9.46 3.78 -10.86
CA ARG A 112 -9.98 4.96 -11.55
C ARG A 112 -10.28 4.68 -13.01
N THR A 113 -9.35 4.02 -13.71
CA THR A 113 -9.54 3.64 -15.12
C THR A 113 -10.79 2.77 -15.29
N ILE A 114 -11.01 1.80 -14.41
CA ILE A 114 -12.18 0.92 -14.45
C ILE A 114 -13.47 1.68 -14.09
N ARG A 115 -13.45 2.50 -13.03
CA ARG A 115 -14.63 3.28 -12.60
C ARG A 115 -15.05 4.30 -13.66
N ASN A 116 -14.11 4.86 -14.40
CA ASN A 116 -14.39 5.81 -15.48
C ASN A 116 -15.21 5.20 -16.63
N LEU A 117 -15.26 3.87 -16.75
CA LEU A 117 -16.14 3.17 -17.69
C LEU A 117 -17.62 3.36 -17.38
N GLU A 118 -17.96 3.74 -16.14
CA GLU A 118 -19.34 3.97 -15.70
C GLU A 118 -20.26 2.79 -16.05
N LEU A 119 -19.81 1.57 -15.75
CA LEU A 119 -20.64 0.38 -15.89
C LEU A 119 -21.79 0.47 -14.87
N PRO A 120 -23.05 0.17 -15.26
CA PRO A 120 -24.17 0.20 -14.32
C PRO A 120 -23.96 -0.73 -13.13
N ASP A 121 -24.28 -0.25 -11.92
CA ASP A 121 -24.06 -1.02 -10.70
C ASP A 121 -24.94 -2.26 -10.56
N ASP A 122 -26.08 -2.26 -11.25
CA ASP A 122 -27.06 -3.33 -11.28
C ASP A 122 -26.95 -4.21 -12.54
N LEU A 123 -25.96 -3.97 -13.41
CA LEU A 123 -25.76 -4.70 -14.67
C LEU A 123 -25.82 -6.22 -14.47
N PHE A 124 -25.21 -6.69 -13.38
CA PHE A 124 -25.11 -8.11 -13.03
C PHE A 124 -25.87 -8.50 -11.74
N ARG A 125 -26.83 -7.69 -11.27
CA ARG A 125 -27.51 -7.91 -9.98
C ARG A 125 -28.14 -9.30 -9.84
N ASP A 126 -28.79 -9.76 -10.90
CA ASP A 126 -29.49 -11.05 -10.91
C ASP A 126 -28.60 -12.20 -11.34
N ILE A 127 -27.32 -11.96 -11.65
CA ILE A 127 -26.47 -12.95 -12.30
C ILE A 127 -25.57 -13.61 -11.23
N PRO A 128 -25.60 -14.95 -11.08
CA PRO A 128 -24.78 -15.60 -10.07
C PRO A 128 -23.29 -15.36 -10.29
N LEU A 129 -22.56 -15.11 -9.20
CA LEU A 129 -21.13 -14.83 -9.24
C LEU A 129 -20.33 -15.92 -9.96
N LYS A 130 -20.71 -17.20 -9.81
CA LYS A 130 -20.07 -18.34 -10.49
C LYS A 130 -20.06 -18.18 -12.02
N VAL A 131 -21.14 -17.64 -12.59
CA VAL A 131 -21.26 -17.38 -14.04
C VAL A 131 -20.34 -16.23 -14.45
N LEU A 132 -20.28 -15.15 -13.67
CA LEU A 132 -19.37 -14.02 -13.94
C LEU A 132 -17.91 -14.45 -13.85
N THR A 133 -17.56 -15.30 -12.87
CA THR A 133 -16.21 -15.83 -12.71
C THR A 133 -15.77 -16.64 -13.93
N LYS A 134 -16.66 -17.44 -14.54
CA LYS A 134 -16.40 -18.14 -15.81
C LYS A 134 -16.02 -17.16 -16.92
N TYR A 135 -16.78 -16.08 -17.10
CA TYR A 135 -16.52 -15.09 -18.15
C TYR A 135 -15.27 -14.23 -17.86
N ARG A 136 -14.99 -13.93 -16.58
CA ARG A 136 -13.75 -13.31 -16.14
C ARG A 136 -12.54 -14.18 -16.48
N GLN A 137 -12.59 -15.48 -16.16
CA GLN A 137 -11.52 -16.42 -16.47
C GLN A 137 -11.27 -16.50 -17.98
N ARG A 138 -12.34 -16.58 -18.79
CA ARG A 138 -12.24 -16.54 -20.25
C ARG A 138 -11.56 -15.26 -20.76
N THR A 139 -11.94 -14.11 -20.22
CA THR A 139 -11.35 -12.81 -20.58
C THR A 139 -9.90 -12.69 -20.11
N ALA A 140 -9.53 -13.33 -19.00
CA ALA A 140 -8.17 -13.35 -18.49
C ALA A 140 -7.23 -14.14 -19.41
N THR A 141 -7.70 -15.23 -20.02
CA THR A 141 -6.92 -16.08 -20.93
C THR A 141 -6.83 -15.56 -22.36
N GLU A 142 -7.85 -14.84 -22.83
CA GLU A 142 -7.85 -14.24 -24.16
C GLU A 142 -6.97 -12.96 -24.18
N ASP A 143 -6.31 -12.72 -25.32
CA ASP A 143 -5.64 -11.46 -25.60
C ASP A 143 -6.67 -10.40 -26.06
N LEU A 144 -6.26 -9.13 -26.05
CA LEU A 144 -7.17 -8.04 -26.41
C LEU A 144 -7.62 -8.12 -27.89
N ARG A 145 -6.79 -8.73 -28.74
CA ARG A 145 -7.07 -8.90 -30.16
C ARG A 145 -8.21 -9.89 -30.41
N GLU A 146 -8.20 -11.05 -29.76
CA GLU A 146 -9.28 -12.03 -29.86
C GLU A 146 -10.56 -11.50 -29.20
N LEU A 147 -10.45 -10.76 -28.07
CA LEU A 147 -11.60 -10.12 -27.45
C LEU A 147 -12.35 -9.16 -28.40
N ARG A 148 -11.60 -8.43 -29.25
CA ARG A 148 -12.17 -7.52 -30.27
C ARG A 148 -12.85 -8.23 -31.43
N ARG A 149 -12.53 -9.51 -31.69
CA ARG A 149 -13.10 -10.28 -32.81
C ARG A 149 -14.47 -10.85 -32.50
N HIS A 150 -14.86 -10.89 -31.23
CA HIS A 150 -16.19 -11.35 -30.85
C HIS A 150 -17.28 -10.37 -31.33
N PRO A 151 -18.48 -10.89 -31.64
CA PRO A 151 -19.67 -10.05 -31.83
C PRO A 151 -19.91 -9.15 -30.62
N ASP A 152 -20.45 -7.95 -30.85
CA ASP A 152 -20.68 -6.92 -29.83
C ASP A 152 -21.32 -7.43 -28.53
N PRO A 153 -22.42 -8.22 -28.56
CA PRO A 153 -23.03 -8.72 -27.33
C PRO A 153 -22.06 -9.53 -26.47
N ILE A 154 -21.21 -10.36 -27.11
CA ILE A 154 -20.24 -11.20 -26.44
C ILE A 154 -19.08 -10.33 -25.92
N ARG A 155 -18.51 -9.50 -26.80
CA ARG A 155 -17.37 -8.62 -26.50
C ARG A 155 -17.64 -7.73 -25.30
N TYR A 156 -18.73 -6.97 -25.32
CA TYR A 156 -19.04 -6.03 -24.24
C TYR A 156 -19.41 -6.76 -22.95
N THR A 157 -20.09 -7.90 -23.01
CA THR A 157 -20.42 -8.67 -21.80
C THR A 157 -19.17 -9.25 -21.14
N LEU A 158 -18.22 -9.79 -21.91
CA LEU A 158 -16.95 -10.31 -21.39
C LEU A 158 -16.14 -9.20 -20.70
N LEU A 159 -15.98 -8.05 -21.38
CA LEU A 159 -15.26 -6.90 -20.83
C LEU A 159 -15.96 -6.33 -19.58
N ALA A 160 -17.27 -6.16 -19.62
CA ALA A 160 -18.03 -5.64 -18.48
C ALA A 160 -17.96 -6.60 -17.27
N ALA A 161 -18.09 -7.90 -17.48
CA ALA A 161 -17.96 -8.90 -16.41
C ALA A 161 -16.54 -8.90 -15.82
N PHE A 162 -15.51 -8.85 -16.67
CA PHE A 162 -14.11 -8.74 -16.25
C PHE A 162 -13.87 -7.49 -15.40
N PHE A 163 -14.21 -6.31 -15.91
CA PHE A 163 -13.96 -5.06 -15.21
C PHE A 163 -14.77 -4.90 -13.93
N ARG A 164 -16.00 -5.44 -13.88
CA ARG A 164 -16.81 -5.45 -12.66
C ARG A 164 -16.11 -6.24 -11.55
N LEU A 165 -15.71 -7.48 -11.83
CA LEU A 165 -15.02 -8.30 -10.84
C LEU A 165 -13.63 -7.75 -10.52
N ARG A 166 -12.90 -7.25 -11.52
CA ARG A 166 -11.59 -6.66 -11.31
C ARG A 166 -11.64 -5.39 -10.44
N SER A 167 -12.70 -4.59 -10.55
CA SER A 167 -12.90 -3.44 -9.64
C SER A 167 -13.06 -3.87 -8.18
N MET A 168 -13.70 -5.00 -7.91
CA MET A 168 -13.86 -5.55 -6.56
C MET A 168 -12.51 -6.06 -6.06
N GLU A 169 -11.81 -6.86 -6.87
CA GLU A 169 -10.47 -7.38 -6.56
C GLU A 169 -9.45 -6.26 -6.27
N ILE A 170 -9.42 -5.21 -7.08
CA ILE A 170 -8.53 -4.06 -6.85
C ILE A 170 -8.89 -3.33 -5.55
N THR A 171 -10.17 -3.27 -5.19
CA THR A 171 -10.59 -2.66 -3.92
C THR A 171 -10.09 -3.49 -2.74
N ASP A 172 -10.20 -4.81 -2.80
CA ASP A 172 -9.68 -5.72 -1.77
C ASP A 172 -8.15 -5.63 -1.68
N ASN A 173 -7.47 -5.59 -2.83
CA ASN A 173 -6.02 -5.38 -2.93
C ASN A 173 -5.57 -4.06 -2.27
N LEU A 174 -6.32 -2.98 -2.48
CA LEU A 174 -6.05 -1.69 -1.84
C LEU A 174 -6.21 -1.77 -0.32
N ILE A 175 -7.25 -2.45 0.18
CA ILE A 175 -7.46 -2.67 1.62
C ILE A 175 -6.27 -3.44 2.21
N GLU A 176 -5.86 -4.52 1.56
CA GLU A 176 -4.73 -5.35 1.99
C GLU A 176 -3.42 -4.55 2.01
N LEU A 177 -3.14 -3.77 0.96
CA LEU A 177 -1.98 -2.88 0.93
C LEU A 177 -1.99 -1.85 2.08
N LEU A 178 -3.15 -1.26 2.37
CA LEU A 178 -3.30 -0.31 3.47
C LEU A 178 -3.03 -0.97 4.83
N ILE A 179 -3.59 -2.16 5.07
CA ILE A 179 -3.35 -2.94 6.29
C ILE A 179 -1.85 -3.19 6.47
N GLN A 180 -1.17 -3.64 5.42
CA GLN A 180 0.27 -3.92 5.47
C GLN A 180 1.12 -2.67 5.70
N ILE A 181 0.76 -1.53 5.08
CA ILE A 181 1.46 -0.26 5.28
C ILE A 181 1.29 0.22 6.73
N VAL A 182 0.07 0.19 7.27
CA VAL A 182 -0.22 0.59 8.66
C VAL A 182 0.56 -0.29 9.63
N HIS A 183 0.54 -1.60 9.43
CA HIS A 183 1.31 -2.54 10.25
C HIS A 183 2.82 -2.23 10.22
N ARG A 184 3.38 -1.98 9.03
CA ARG A 184 4.80 -1.64 8.87
C ARG A 184 5.18 -0.34 9.57
N ILE A 185 4.30 0.65 9.56
CA ILE A 185 4.49 1.92 10.29
C ILE A 185 4.51 1.65 11.79
N GLY A 186 3.56 0.85 12.31
CA GLY A 186 3.51 0.45 13.71
C GLY A 186 4.80 -0.21 14.19
N VAL A 187 5.24 -1.27 13.48
CA VAL A 187 6.49 -1.98 13.80
C VAL A 187 7.71 -1.06 13.73
N ARG A 188 7.75 -0.12 12.78
CA ARG A 188 8.87 0.83 12.66
C ARG A 188 8.86 1.86 13.80
N ALA A 189 7.69 2.30 14.24
CA ALA A 189 7.54 3.22 15.36
C ALA A 189 7.98 2.57 16.67
N GLU A 190 7.54 1.34 16.96
CA GLU A 190 7.94 0.57 18.14
C GLU A 190 9.47 0.40 18.20
N ARG A 191 10.08 -0.07 17.11
CA ARG A 191 11.55 -0.23 17.03
C ARG A 191 12.30 1.08 17.21
N LYS A 192 11.73 2.21 16.74
CA LYS A 192 12.34 3.52 16.93
C LYS A 192 12.30 3.94 18.39
N VAL A 193 11.17 3.73 19.07
CA VAL A 193 11.02 4.00 20.51
C VAL A 193 11.95 3.10 21.33
N GLU A 194 12.00 1.79 21.06
CA GLU A 194 12.92 0.86 21.73
C GLU A 194 14.39 1.30 21.56
N LYS A 195 14.77 1.71 20.36
CA LYS A 195 16.11 2.23 20.08
C LYS A 195 16.40 3.53 20.82
N GLU A 196 15.43 4.45 20.92
CA GLU A 196 15.57 5.69 21.67
C GLU A 196 15.71 5.42 23.18
N ILE A 197 14.89 4.53 23.75
CA ILE A 197 14.99 4.09 25.15
C ILE A 197 16.35 3.43 25.42
N LEU A 198 16.81 2.52 24.55
CA LEU A 198 18.12 1.90 24.67
C LEU A 198 19.26 2.93 24.58
N ASN A 199 19.13 3.93 23.71
CA ASN A 199 20.11 5.01 23.61
C ASN A 199 20.10 5.90 24.86
N ASP A 200 18.93 6.17 25.44
CA ASP A 200 18.78 6.94 26.68
C ASP A 200 19.33 6.18 27.90
N LEU A 201 19.13 4.86 27.97
CA LEU A 201 19.76 4.02 28.99
C LEU A 201 21.28 3.89 28.82
N ARG A 202 21.77 4.00 27.58
CA ARG A 202 23.21 4.07 27.27
C ARG A 202 23.84 5.42 27.58
N LYS A 203 23.05 6.48 27.81
CA LYS A 203 23.60 7.73 28.37
C LYS A 203 24.29 7.41 29.69
N VAL A 204 25.40 8.08 29.97
CA VAL A 204 26.36 7.68 31.02
C VAL A 204 25.62 7.46 32.35
N SER A 205 25.39 6.20 32.73
CA SER A 205 24.50 5.86 33.85
C SER A 205 25.11 6.18 35.22
N ASN A 206 26.41 6.48 35.27
CA ASN A 206 27.16 6.72 36.50
C ASN A 206 27.80 8.13 36.59
N LYS A 207 27.06 9.19 36.24
CA LYS A 207 27.57 10.59 36.27
C LYS A 207 28.05 11.00 37.67
N TYR A 208 27.28 10.65 38.69
CA TYR A 208 27.62 10.96 40.08
C TYR A 208 28.85 10.19 40.56
N GLY A 209 29.02 8.92 40.16
CA GLY A 209 30.22 8.16 40.48
C GLY A 209 31.47 8.70 39.77
N ILE A 210 31.36 9.13 38.51
CA ILE A 210 32.47 9.75 37.77
C ILE A 210 32.87 11.08 38.42
N LEU A 211 31.92 11.94 38.76
CA LEU A 211 32.17 13.22 39.44
C LEU A 211 32.78 13.01 40.82
N PHE A 212 32.26 12.04 41.59
CA PHE A 212 32.78 11.68 42.90
C PHE A 212 34.24 11.22 42.82
N ASN A 213 34.54 10.30 41.91
CA ASN A 213 35.90 9.79 41.72
C ASN A 213 36.87 10.89 41.26
N MET A 214 36.43 11.78 40.39
CA MET A 214 37.23 12.93 39.93
C MET A 214 37.50 13.91 41.07
N ALA A 215 36.48 14.27 41.86
CA ALA A 215 36.63 15.17 43.00
C ALA A 215 37.53 14.57 44.09
N GLN A 216 37.38 13.28 44.37
CA GLN A 216 38.22 12.55 45.33
C GLN A 216 39.69 12.56 44.89
N SER A 217 39.97 12.27 43.62
CA SER A 217 41.34 12.30 43.10
C SER A 217 41.97 13.69 43.13
N ALA A 218 41.19 14.73 42.84
CA ALA A 218 41.63 16.12 42.90
C ALA A 218 41.94 16.59 44.33
N ILE A 219 41.13 16.19 45.32
CA ILE A 219 41.37 16.51 46.73
C ILE A 219 42.61 15.77 47.27
N ASN A 220 42.79 14.51 46.87
CA ASN A 220 43.91 13.68 47.34
C ASN A 220 45.27 14.13 46.77
N ASN A 221 45.29 14.76 45.59
CA ASN A 221 46.51 15.20 44.92
C ASN A 221 46.33 16.63 44.34
N PRO A 222 46.38 17.68 45.19
CA PRO A 222 46.03 19.04 44.78
C PRO A 222 47.03 19.66 43.79
N ASP A 223 48.32 19.34 43.90
CA ASP A 223 49.38 19.88 43.03
C ASP A 223 49.76 18.95 41.87
N GLY A 224 49.02 17.84 41.69
CA GLY A 224 49.32 16.84 40.67
C GLY A 224 48.90 17.28 39.26
N VAL A 225 49.63 16.83 38.25
CA VAL A 225 49.29 17.09 36.85
C VAL A 225 47.98 16.36 36.51
N ILE A 226 47.00 17.09 35.96
CA ILE A 226 45.66 16.58 35.62
C ILE A 226 45.72 15.28 34.80
N ARG A 227 46.67 15.21 33.86
CA ARG A 227 46.92 14.04 33.03
C ARG A 227 47.18 12.76 33.83
N ASP A 228 47.91 12.89 34.93
CA ASP A 228 48.41 11.76 35.72
C ASP A 228 47.50 11.45 36.92
N VAL A 229 46.61 12.38 37.29
CA VAL A 229 45.72 12.25 38.46
C VAL A 229 44.27 11.93 38.06
N ILE A 230 43.75 12.50 36.98
CA ILE A 230 42.32 12.42 36.62
C ILE A 230 42.05 11.36 35.54
N PHE A 231 42.87 11.31 34.49
CA PHE A 231 42.66 10.39 33.36
C PHE A 231 42.87 8.90 33.66
N PRO A 232 43.65 8.49 34.69
CA PRO A 232 43.67 7.09 35.13
C PRO A 232 42.36 6.63 35.78
N VAL A 233 41.59 7.56 36.35
CA VAL A 233 40.37 7.27 37.12
C VAL A 233 39.12 7.43 36.24
N VAL A 234 39.17 8.32 35.24
CA VAL A 234 38.11 8.53 34.26
C VAL A 234 38.71 8.54 32.86
N ASN A 235 38.28 7.63 31.99
CA ASN A 235 38.84 7.55 30.64
C ASN A 235 38.49 8.82 29.82
N GLU A 236 39.36 9.19 28.87
CA GLU A 236 39.14 10.39 28.05
C GLU A 236 37.88 10.29 27.18
N GLN A 237 37.53 9.08 26.74
CA GLN A 237 36.37 8.84 25.87
C GLN A 237 35.03 9.13 26.57
N THR A 238 34.89 8.75 27.85
CA THR A 238 33.71 8.98 28.70
C THR A 238 33.53 10.45 29.02
N LEU A 239 34.63 11.20 29.21
CA LEU A 239 34.58 12.65 29.35
C LEU A 239 34.14 13.33 28.05
N ARG A 240 34.65 12.88 26.90
CA ARG A 240 34.20 13.37 25.58
C ARG A 240 32.73 13.08 25.33
N ASP A 241 32.26 11.89 25.72
CA ASP A 241 30.86 11.48 25.59
C ASP A 241 29.96 12.26 26.55
N LEU A 242 30.38 12.52 27.79
CA LEU A 242 29.71 13.43 28.73
C LEU A 242 29.61 14.85 28.18
N ILE A 243 30.71 15.40 27.63
CA ILE A 243 30.72 16.75 27.05
C ILE A 243 29.75 16.86 25.86
N LYS A 244 29.73 15.85 24.98
CA LYS A 244 28.77 15.78 23.86
C LYS A 244 27.34 15.74 24.39
N GLU A 245 27.08 14.91 25.39
CA GLU A 245 25.76 14.79 26.03
C GLU A 245 25.30 16.13 26.64
N PHE A 246 26.16 16.81 27.41
CA PHE A 246 25.84 18.12 28.00
C PHE A 246 25.65 19.22 26.95
N LYS A 247 26.42 19.22 25.86
CA LYS A 247 26.26 20.18 24.75
C LYS A 247 24.91 20.05 24.03
N HIS A 248 24.31 18.86 24.03
CA HIS A 248 22.97 18.62 23.46
C HIS A 248 21.82 18.98 24.42
N THR A 249 22.08 19.28 25.69
CA THR A 249 21.04 19.49 26.73
C THR A 249 20.54 20.96 26.84
N GLY A 250 20.93 21.86 25.92
CA GLY A 250 20.23 23.15 25.70
C GLY A 250 21.03 24.46 25.90
N PRO A 251 20.43 25.63 25.55
CA PRO A 251 21.12 26.92 25.39
C PRO A 251 21.60 27.57 26.70
N ALA A 252 20.93 27.33 27.84
CA ALA A 252 21.31 27.87 29.14
C ALA A 252 22.70 27.40 29.64
N TYR A 253 23.16 26.26 29.13
CA TYR A 253 24.49 25.72 29.45
C TYR A 253 25.60 26.45 28.68
N ARG A 254 25.34 26.83 27.42
CA ARG A 254 26.32 27.58 26.60
C ARG A 254 26.62 28.94 27.23
N GLU A 255 25.61 29.66 27.71
CA GLU A 255 25.82 30.96 28.38
C GLU A 255 26.63 30.82 29.68
N LYS A 256 26.33 29.81 30.51
CA LYS A 256 27.09 29.55 31.74
C LYS A 256 28.54 29.16 31.45
N ILE A 257 28.80 28.34 30.44
CA ILE A 257 30.16 28.01 30.02
C ILE A 257 30.90 29.23 29.50
N HIS A 258 30.28 30.05 28.63
CA HIS A 258 30.92 31.28 28.13
C HIS A 258 31.27 32.25 29.28
N THR A 259 30.44 32.28 30.32
CA THR A 259 30.66 33.11 31.51
C THR A 259 31.82 32.58 32.36
N ILE A 260 31.87 31.26 32.60
CA ILE A 260 32.92 30.63 33.43
C ILE A 260 34.27 30.60 32.68
N ILE A 261 34.28 30.32 31.37
CA ILE A 261 35.50 30.34 30.55
C ILE A 261 36.07 31.76 30.44
N ARG A 262 35.23 32.80 30.32
CA ARG A 262 35.71 34.21 30.39
C ARG A 262 36.34 34.56 31.73
N ALA A 263 35.84 33.99 32.82
CA ALA A 263 36.37 34.24 34.16
C ALA A 263 37.69 33.51 34.44
N SER A 264 37.91 32.33 33.82
CA SER A 264 39.09 31.49 34.09
C SER A 264 40.22 31.57 33.06
N TYR A 265 39.99 32.04 31.83
CA TYR A 265 40.98 32.00 30.73
C TYR A 265 41.30 33.37 30.14
N GLY A 266 41.62 34.35 30.99
CA GLY A 266 42.16 35.65 30.56
C GLY A 266 43.58 35.61 29.96
N SER A 267 44.22 34.45 29.83
CA SER A 267 45.66 34.37 29.52
C SER A 267 46.10 33.32 28.48
N GLN A 268 45.23 32.84 27.58
CA GLN A 268 45.69 31.94 26.50
C GLN A 268 44.85 32.04 25.21
N PRO A 269 45.43 32.49 24.07
CA PRO A 269 44.67 32.77 22.86
C PRO A 269 44.87 31.69 21.79
N GLU A 270 44.20 30.53 21.87
CA GLU A 270 44.10 29.62 20.70
C GLU A 270 43.07 28.47 20.86
N ILE A 271 41.76 28.76 21.00
CA ILE A 271 40.71 27.70 20.93
C ILE A 271 39.47 28.11 20.10
N LEU A 272 39.43 29.32 19.52
CA LEU A 272 38.26 29.80 18.76
C LEU A 272 38.35 29.54 17.25
N GLN A 273 38.57 28.29 16.85
CA GLN A 273 38.33 27.88 15.47
C GLN A 273 37.63 26.52 15.43
N TYR A 274 36.30 26.54 15.42
CA TYR A 274 35.48 25.61 14.63
C TYR A 274 34.02 26.07 14.66
N ASP A 275 33.62 26.83 13.63
CA ASP A 275 32.22 27.05 13.25
C ASP A 275 31.74 25.87 12.40
N ILE A 276 30.55 25.31 12.67
CA ILE A 276 29.77 24.53 11.69
C ILE A 276 28.28 24.92 11.81
N PRO A 277 27.59 25.21 10.68
CA PRO A 277 26.31 25.92 10.63
C PRO A 277 25.10 25.01 10.87
N MET A 278 24.15 25.48 11.68
CA MET A 278 22.95 24.76 12.09
C MET A 278 21.73 25.00 11.18
N ALA A 279 21.86 25.86 10.17
CA ALA A 279 20.75 26.37 9.36
C ALA A 279 20.24 25.39 8.27
N GLU A 280 21.05 24.43 7.83
CA GLU A 280 20.67 23.51 6.74
C GLU A 280 19.87 22.30 7.21
N ILE A 281 20.16 21.76 8.40
CA ILE A 281 19.50 20.54 8.92
C ILE A 281 18.07 20.81 9.40
N ILE A 282 17.75 22.06 9.77
CA ILE A 282 16.44 22.44 10.32
C ILE A 282 15.39 22.64 9.21
N ARG A 283 15.80 22.95 7.96
CA ARG A 283 14.87 23.20 6.86
C ARG A 283 14.22 21.92 6.32
N ASP A 284 14.94 20.81 6.33
CA ASP A 284 14.42 19.52 5.87
C ASP A 284 13.62 18.80 6.96
N PHE A 285 13.93 19.02 8.24
CA PHE A 285 13.20 18.41 9.35
C PHE A 285 11.77 18.94 9.51
N GLY A 286 11.53 20.22 9.18
CA GLY A 286 10.22 20.86 9.33
C GLY A 286 9.14 20.30 8.41
N ARG A 287 9.47 19.93 7.16
CA ARG A 287 8.49 19.42 6.19
C ARG A 287 7.96 18.03 6.55
N TYR A 288 8.82 17.14 7.07
CA TYR A 288 8.41 15.79 7.46
C TYR A 288 7.54 15.78 8.71
N PHE A 289 7.80 16.68 9.68
CA PHE A 289 6.97 16.80 10.88
C PHE A 289 5.57 17.36 10.59
N HIS A 290 5.44 18.26 9.62
CA HIS A 290 4.14 18.82 9.26
C HIS A 290 3.20 17.79 8.61
N VAL A 291 3.74 16.92 7.75
CA VAL A 291 2.97 15.83 7.13
C VAL A 291 2.57 14.79 8.18
N LEU A 292 3.45 14.49 9.13
CA LEU A 292 3.18 13.55 10.22
C LEU A 292 2.12 14.08 11.19
N PHE A 293 2.14 15.38 11.49
CA PHE A 293 1.14 16.04 12.34
C PHE A 293 -0.24 16.08 11.68
N LEU A 294 -0.33 16.35 10.37
CA LEU A 294 -1.59 16.30 9.63
C LEU A 294 -2.18 14.88 9.58
N LEU A 295 -1.34 13.84 9.42
CA LEU A 295 -1.80 12.45 9.41
C LEU A 295 -2.35 11.99 10.76
N VAL A 296 -1.72 12.40 11.87
CA VAL A 296 -2.17 12.05 13.22
C VAL A 296 -3.49 12.75 13.56
N ILE A 297 -3.62 14.03 13.25
CA ILE A 297 -4.85 14.79 13.51
C ILE A 297 -6.02 14.26 12.67
N TYR A 298 -5.82 13.98 11.38
CA TYR A 298 -6.89 13.40 10.56
C TYR A 298 -7.25 11.97 11.00
N GLY A 299 -6.27 11.20 11.47
CA GLY A 299 -6.49 9.88 12.04
C GLY A 299 -7.35 9.91 13.30
N GLU A 300 -7.05 10.80 14.25
CA GLU A 300 -7.83 10.98 15.48
C GLU A 300 -9.24 11.51 15.22
N ILE A 301 -9.40 12.46 14.29
CA ILE A 301 -10.73 12.97 13.93
C ILE A 301 -11.58 11.85 13.30
N PHE A 302 -10.97 11.00 12.46
CA PHE A 302 -11.67 9.88 11.81
C PHE A 302 -12.06 8.78 12.81
N THR A 303 -11.17 8.40 13.74
CA THR A 303 -11.51 7.44 14.80
C THR A 303 -12.54 7.98 15.77
N THR A 304 -12.51 9.28 16.07
CA THR A 304 -13.50 9.91 16.97
C THR A 304 -14.87 10.07 16.30
N LEU A 305 -14.93 10.33 14.99
CA LEU A 305 -16.18 10.39 14.23
C LEU A 305 -16.83 9.01 14.05
N ILE A 306 -16.05 7.95 13.87
CA ILE A 306 -16.58 6.58 13.74
C ILE A 306 -16.94 6.00 15.11
N GLY A 307 -16.17 6.32 16.17
CA GLY A 307 -16.45 5.88 17.53
C GLY A 307 -17.67 6.54 18.18
N ASN A 308 -18.23 7.60 17.59
CA ASN A 308 -19.39 8.32 18.12
C ASN A 308 -20.69 8.09 17.30
N VAL A 309 -20.66 7.16 16.34
CA VAL A 309 -21.83 6.75 15.52
C VAL A 309 -22.12 5.25 15.72
N SER A 310 -21.82 4.71 16.91
CA SER A 310 -22.21 3.35 17.31
C SER A 310 -22.76 3.35 18.73
#